data_AF-A0A800K2W2-F1
#
_entry.id   AF-A0A800K2W2-F1
#
_cell.length_a   1.000
_cell.length_b   1.000
_cell.length_c   1.000
_cell.angle_alpha   90.00
_cell.angle_beta   90.00
_cell.angle_gamma   90.00
#
_symmetry.space_group_name_H-M   'P 1'
#
loop_
_entity.id
_entity.type
_entity.pdbx_description
1 polymer ?
#
loop_
_entity_poly.entity_id
_entity_poly.type
_entity_poly.pdbx_seq_one_letter_code
_entity_poly.pdbx_strand_id
1 'polypeptide(L)'
;KFYGAGLEFIKCVPINYIKDSDYTYFIKNDSEDICDINDRDNVLNIYFAPELVKFTSSDTISLCGYAYMSGSKDRIIMDNDCADNGTTLSHEIGHYFSLYHTHEDDFGDEYVNGANCQTAGDLLCDTPADPKLSSSIVNTNCQYTGTDADPLGMQYTPDVKNIMAYGRKSCRELFSALQNDQMNYYAEIYRNYLSCFSAGFGDDIEMSSIKFYYNSNYNYLKISGLNTDEDYFVEIFDMMGRCIYFNKPDSKGILFVEGAVRNNLYIIRLRIKNAPDLNKILLF
;
A
#
# COMPACT_ATOMS: atom_id res chain seq x y z
N LYS A 1 -3.67 -0.71 9.80
CA LYS A 1 -3.20 0.63 9.36
C LYS A 1 -1.72 0.55 9.09
N PHE A 2 -1.25 1.07 7.98
CA PHE A 2 0.16 1.13 7.59
C PHE A 2 0.56 2.61 7.68
N TYR A 3 0.82 3.07 8.91
CA TYR A 3 1.03 4.50 9.17
C TYR A 3 2.20 5.10 8.39
N GLY A 4 3.28 4.33 8.18
CA GLY A 4 4.42 4.77 7.38
C GLY A 4 4.02 5.08 5.94
N ALA A 5 3.20 4.23 5.32
CA ALA A 5 2.70 4.41 3.96
C ALA A 5 1.48 5.34 3.85
N GLY A 6 0.98 5.89 4.97
CA GLY A 6 -0.25 6.69 4.98
C GLY A 6 -1.51 5.91 4.58
N LEU A 7 -1.49 4.57 4.65
CA LEU A 7 -2.61 3.73 4.22
C LEU A 7 -3.46 3.24 5.39
N GLU A 8 -4.77 3.42 5.26
CA GLU A 8 -5.78 2.90 6.18
C GLU A 8 -6.75 1.99 5.44
N PHE A 9 -7.04 0.85 6.04
CA PHE A 9 -7.98 -0.14 5.51
C PHE A 9 -9.21 -0.15 6.39
N ILE A 10 -10.36 -0.01 5.74
CA ILE A 10 -11.66 -0.12 6.38
C ILE A 10 -12.46 -1.22 5.69
N LYS A 11 -13.26 -1.92 6.47
CA LYS A 11 -14.17 -2.93 5.94
C LYS A 11 -15.37 -2.23 5.31
N CYS A 12 -15.48 -2.30 3.98
CA CYS A 12 -16.53 -1.60 3.23
C CYS A 12 -17.92 -2.22 3.38
N VAL A 13 -17.96 -3.54 3.49
CA VAL A 13 -19.20 -4.31 3.54
C VAL A 13 -19.10 -5.46 4.53
N PRO A 14 -20.22 -6.03 4.98
CA PRO A 14 -20.21 -7.27 5.75
C PRO A 14 -19.39 -8.37 5.05
N ILE A 15 -18.84 -9.29 5.84
CA ILE A 15 -18.08 -10.42 5.31
C ILE A 15 -19.04 -11.28 4.46
N ASN A 16 -18.65 -11.55 3.22
CA ASN A 16 -19.35 -12.49 2.36
C ASN A 16 -18.83 -13.91 2.63
N TYR A 17 -19.73 -14.84 2.93
CA TYR A 17 -19.38 -16.25 3.12
C TYR A 17 -19.83 -17.04 1.90
N ILE A 18 -18.85 -17.49 1.11
CA ILE A 18 -19.08 -18.33 -0.05
C ILE A 18 -19.10 -19.79 0.42
N LYS A 19 -20.22 -20.47 0.20
CA LYS A 19 -20.40 -21.87 0.61
C LYS A 19 -20.40 -22.76 -0.62
N ASP A 20 -19.22 -23.25 -0.95
CA ASP A 20 -19.02 -24.13 -2.10
C ASP A 20 -17.92 -25.14 -1.76
N SER A 21 -18.24 -26.44 -1.87
CA SER A 21 -17.33 -27.52 -1.53
C SER A 21 -16.17 -27.65 -2.52
N ASP A 22 -16.35 -27.19 -3.76
CA ASP A 22 -15.38 -27.35 -4.83
C ASP A 22 -14.15 -26.44 -4.59
N TYR A 23 -14.29 -25.42 -3.74
CA TYR A 23 -13.25 -24.46 -3.39
C TYR A 23 -12.67 -24.68 -1.98
N THR A 24 -12.89 -25.86 -1.39
CA THR A 24 -12.19 -26.27 -0.16
C THR A 24 -10.69 -26.45 -0.40
N TYR A 25 -10.30 -26.74 -1.64
CA TYR A 25 -8.94 -26.84 -2.11
C TYR A 25 -8.71 -25.80 -3.21
N PHE A 26 -8.19 -24.63 -2.83
CA PHE A 26 -8.06 -23.50 -3.74
C PHE A 26 -6.73 -23.57 -4.49
N ILE A 27 -6.79 -23.75 -5.80
CA ILE A 27 -5.62 -23.83 -6.67
C ILE A 27 -5.39 -22.45 -7.28
N LYS A 28 -4.23 -21.85 -7.00
CA LYS A 28 -3.82 -20.54 -7.54
C LYS A 28 -4.00 -20.49 -9.06
N ASN A 29 -4.62 -19.43 -9.57
CA ASN A 29 -5.04 -19.19 -10.96
C ASN A 29 -6.15 -20.10 -11.52
N ASP A 30 -6.31 -21.34 -11.04
CA ASP A 30 -7.31 -22.28 -11.58
C ASP A 30 -8.68 -22.13 -10.89
N SER A 31 -8.69 -21.90 -9.58
CA SER A 31 -9.90 -21.78 -8.75
C SER A 31 -10.43 -20.35 -8.63
N GLU A 32 -9.96 -19.41 -9.47
CA GLU A 32 -10.25 -17.98 -9.33
C GLU A 32 -11.56 -17.51 -9.96
N ASP A 33 -12.26 -18.38 -10.68
CA ASP A 33 -13.56 -18.10 -11.26
C ASP A 33 -14.59 -17.72 -10.18
N ILE A 34 -14.51 -18.35 -9.00
CA ILE A 34 -15.35 -17.96 -7.85
C ILE A 34 -15.07 -16.53 -7.38
N CYS A 35 -13.80 -16.11 -7.44
CA CYS A 35 -13.43 -14.75 -7.08
C CYS A 35 -13.88 -13.78 -8.17
N ASP A 36 -13.78 -14.14 -9.45
CA ASP A 36 -14.24 -13.29 -10.55
C ASP A 36 -15.75 -12.98 -10.47
N ILE A 37 -16.55 -13.91 -9.93
CA ILE A 37 -18.00 -13.72 -9.70
C ILE A 37 -18.29 -12.83 -8.48
N ASN A 38 -17.44 -12.88 -7.46
CA ASN A 38 -17.68 -12.25 -6.16
C ASN A 38 -16.90 -10.95 -5.94
N ASP A 39 -15.95 -10.64 -6.83
CA ASP A 39 -15.17 -9.43 -6.77
C ASP A 39 -16.07 -8.20 -6.80
N ARG A 40 -15.71 -7.25 -5.95
CA ARG A 40 -16.31 -5.92 -5.96
C ARG A 40 -15.35 -4.96 -6.62
N ASP A 41 -15.87 -4.19 -7.56
CA ASP A 41 -15.12 -3.13 -8.21
C ASP A 41 -14.68 -2.06 -7.20
N ASN A 42 -13.54 -1.44 -7.50
CA ASN A 42 -13.00 -0.29 -6.77
C ASN A 42 -12.71 -0.56 -5.28
N VAL A 43 -12.56 -1.81 -4.87
CA VAL A 43 -12.11 -2.18 -3.52
C VAL A 43 -11.05 -3.27 -3.61
N LEU A 44 -10.19 -3.35 -2.60
CA LEU A 44 -9.33 -4.51 -2.42
C LEU A 44 -10.17 -5.67 -1.87
N ASN A 45 -10.37 -6.71 -2.69
CA ASN A 45 -11.02 -7.94 -2.28
C ASN A 45 -10.01 -8.83 -1.54
N ILE A 46 -10.43 -9.47 -0.45
CA ILE A 46 -9.56 -10.39 0.30
C ILE A 46 -10.35 -11.68 0.53
N TYR A 47 -9.85 -12.77 -0.05
CA TYR A 47 -10.42 -14.11 0.06
C TYR A 47 -9.63 -14.95 1.05
N PHE A 48 -10.34 -15.74 1.83
CA PHE A 48 -9.79 -16.64 2.83
C PHE A 48 -10.23 -18.06 2.48
N ALA A 49 -9.29 -18.88 2.01
CA ALA A 49 -9.52 -20.23 1.53
C ALA A 49 -9.08 -21.27 2.60
N PRO A 50 -9.78 -22.41 2.74
CA PRO A 50 -9.40 -23.44 3.70
C PRO A 50 -8.01 -24.04 3.47
N GLU A 51 -7.68 -24.34 2.22
CA GLU A 51 -6.36 -24.79 1.81
C GLU A 51 -5.99 -24.08 0.51
N LEU A 52 -4.82 -23.44 0.48
CA LEU A 52 -4.32 -22.73 -0.69
C LEU A 52 -3.04 -23.38 -1.24
N VAL A 53 -3.07 -23.73 -2.53
CA VAL A 53 -1.94 -24.39 -3.19
C VAL A 53 -1.61 -23.79 -4.55
N LYS A 54 -0.40 -24.09 -5.02
CA LYS A 54 0.05 -23.89 -6.39
C LYS A 54 0.58 -25.21 -6.94
N PHE A 55 0.10 -25.59 -8.11
CA PHE A 55 0.70 -26.68 -8.87
C PHE A 55 1.93 -26.20 -9.64
N THR A 56 2.97 -27.00 -9.59
CA THR A 56 4.15 -26.89 -10.42
C THR A 56 4.24 -28.13 -11.31
N SER A 57 5.16 -28.14 -12.28
CA SER A 57 5.33 -29.28 -13.17
C SER A 57 5.67 -30.59 -12.45
N SER A 58 6.13 -30.53 -11.21
CA SER A 58 6.63 -31.69 -10.44
C SER A 58 6.03 -31.85 -9.06
N ASP A 59 5.34 -30.84 -8.51
CA ASP A 59 4.91 -30.85 -7.12
C ASP A 59 3.73 -29.92 -6.84
N THR A 60 3.09 -30.14 -5.69
CA THR A 60 2.05 -29.27 -5.12
C THR A 60 2.63 -28.51 -3.94
N ILE A 61 2.63 -27.18 -4.03
CA ILE A 61 3.20 -26.30 -3.02
C ILE A 61 2.07 -25.60 -2.28
N SER A 62 2.02 -25.76 -0.96
CA SER A 62 1.13 -24.95 -0.10
C SER A 62 1.61 -23.51 -0.06
N LEU A 63 0.68 -22.56 -0.19
CA LEU A 63 0.93 -21.13 -0.09
C LEU A 63 0.20 -20.58 1.12
N CYS A 64 0.79 -19.58 1.77
CA CYS A 64 0.08 -18.82 2.80
C CYS A 64 -0.80 -17.70 2.22
N GLY A 65 -0.46 -17.20 1.04
CA GLY A 65 -1.19 -16.16 0.35
C GLY A 65 -0.53 -15.79 -0.97
N TYR A 66 -1.23 -14.97 -1.75
CA TYR A 66 -0.65 -14.24 -2.87
C TYR A 66 -1.46 -12.99 -3.21
N ALA A 67 -0.80 -12.01 -3.81
CA ALA A 67 -1.39 -10.80 -4.36
C ALA A 67 -1.03 -10.58 -5.83
N TYR A 68 -1.70 -9.63 -6.47
CA TYR A 68 -1.37 -9.14 -7.81
C TYR A 68 -0.73 -7.75 -7.75
N MET A 69 0.55 -7.67 -8.11
CA MET A 69 1.29 -6.40 -8.11
C MET A 69 0.85 -5.48 -9.25
N SER A 70 0.52 -6.03 -10.42
CA SER A 70 0.03 -5.29 -11.58
C SER A 70 -1.07 -6.07 -12.29
N GLY A 71 -1.99 -5.38 -12.97
CA GLY A 71 -3.05 -6.00 -13.77
C GLY A 71 -4.47 -5.79 -13.23
N SER A 72 -5.43 -6.51 -13.81
CA SER A 72 -6.87 -6.25 -13.75
C SER A 72 -7.59 -6.74 -12.48
N LYS A 73 -6.88 -7.31 -11.51
CA LYS A 73 -7.50 -7.92 -10.32
C LYS A 73 -7.08 -7.18 -9.04
N ASP A 74 -8.06 -6.62 -8.34
CA ASP A 74 -7.90 -6.02 -7.03
C ASP A 74 -8.18 -7.04 -5.94
N ARG A 75 -7.30 -8.04 -5.80
CA ARG A 75 -7.50 -9.09 -4.81
C ARG A 75 -6.22 -9.63 -4.16
N ILE A 76 -6.39 -10.08 -2.93
CA ILE A 76 -5.47 -10.94 -2.17
C ILE A 76 -6.20 -12.24 -1.84
N ILE A 77 -5.50 -13.36 -1.97
CA ILE A 77 -6.00 -14.67 -1.55
C ILE A 77 -5.10 -15.15 -0.42
N MET A 78 -5.72 -15.59 0.67
CA MET A 78 -5.07 -16.04 1.89
C MET A 78 -5.48 -17.47 2.22
N ASP A 79 -4.53 -18.25 2.71
CA ASP A 79 -4.83 -19.47 3.43
C ASP A 79 -5.35 -19.13 4.84
N ASN A 80 -6.41 -19.81 5.29
CA ASN A 80 -7.02 -19.59 6.59
C ASN A 80 -6.02 -19.75 7.74
N ASP A 81 -5.16 -20.78 7.69
CA ASP A 81 -4.19 -21.07 8.74
C ASP A 81 -3.05 -20.03 8.76
N CYS A 82 -2.92 -19.24 7.68
CA CYS A 82 -1.96 -18.15 7.57
C CYS A 82 -2.55 -16.76 7.83
N ALA A 83 -3.87 -16.61 7.98
CA ALA A 83 -4.51 -15.30 8.16
C ALA A 83 -4.07 -14.60 9.47
N ASP A 84 -3.95 -15.35 10.56
CA ASP A 84 -3.69 -14.82 11.91
C ASP A 84 -2.22 -14.96 12.36
N ASN A 85 -1.30 -15.25 11.44
CA ASN A 85 0.12 -15.44 11.78
C ASN A 85 0.93 -14.14 11.93
N GLY A 86 0.23 -13.01 11.95
CA GLY A 86 0.76 -11.67 12.23
C GLY A 86 1.30 -10.92 11.00
N THR A 87 1.94 -11.60 10.04
CA THR A 87 2.68 -10.88 8.97
C THR A 87 2.39 -11.32 7.55
N THR A 88 1.75 -12.48 7.30
CA THR A 88 1.42 -12.87 5.92
C THR A 88 0.47 -11.88 5.26
N LEU A 89 -0.63 -11.48 5.89
CA LEU A 89 -1.54 -10.54 5.24
C LEU A 89 -0.85 -9.19 4.94
N SER A 90 -0.02 -8.69 5.86
CA SER A 90 0.74 -7.47 5.64
C SER A 90 1.74 -7.62 4.49
N HIS A 91 2.37 -8.79 4.35
CA HIS A 91 3.26 -9.12 3.25
C HIS A 91 2.55 -9.10 1.90
N GLU A 92 1.38 -9.74 1.80
CA GLU A 92 0.57 -9.72 0.57
C GLU A 92 0.05 -8.32 0.25
N ILE A 93 -0.28 -7.51 1.26
CA ILE A 93 -0.61 -6.09 1.07
C ILE A 93 0.59 -5.33 0.49
N GLY A 94 1.81 -5.59 0.96
CA GLY A 94 3.03 -5.01 0.40
C GLY A 94 3.16 -5.30 -1.10
N HIS A 95 2.99 -6.56 -1.51
CA HIS A 95 2.95 -6.93 -2.94
C HIS A 95 1.84 -6.21 -3.71
N TYR A 96 0.63 -6.15 -3.17
CA TYR A 96 -0.48 -5.45 -3.82
C TYR A 96 -0.16 -3.96 -4.10
N PHE A 97 0.67 -3.35 -3.25
CA PHE A 97 1.21 -1.99 -3.41
C PHE A 97 2.65 -1.96 -3.94
N SER A 98 2.97 -2.84 -4.89
CA SER A 98 4.20 -2.80 -5.71
C SER A 98 5.51 -3.19 -5.01
N LEU A 99 5.49 -3.71 -3.78
CA LEU A 99 6.73 -4.16 -3.15
C LEU A 99 7.17 -5.53 -3.65
N TYR A 100 8.43 -5.67 -4.01
CA TYR A 100 9.07 -6.96 -4.26
C TYR A 100 9.51 -7.61 -2.95
N HIS A 101 9.87 -8.89 -3.01
CA HIS A 101 10.60 -9.50 -1.91
C HIS A 101 11.98 -8.85 -1.79
N THR A 102 12.51 -8.69 -0.59
CA THR A 102 13.86 -8.13 -0.37
C THR A 102 14.99 -8.93 -1.05
N HIS A 103 14.73 -10.20 -1.37
CA HIS A 103 15.65 -11.11 -2.06
C HIS A 103 15.29 -11.28 -3.55
N GLU A 104 14.64 -10.29 -4.15
CA GLU A 104 14.32 -10.28 -5.58
C GLU A 104 15.60 -10.37 -6.42
N ASP A 105 15.61 -11.27 -7.39
CA ASP A 105 16.77 -11.59 -8.22
C ASP A 105 16.48 -11.51 -9.72
N ASP A 106 15.22 -11.29 -10.14
CA ASP A 106 14.85 -11.11 -11.56
C ASP A 106 15.52 -9.85 -12.17
N PHE A 107 15.87 -8.87 -11.34
CA PHE A 107 16.61 -7.66 -11.74
C PHE A 107 18.13 -7.79 -11.53
N GLY A 108 18.60 -8.97 -11.10
CA GLY A 108 19.99 -9.26 -10.75
C GLY A 108 20.27 -9.16 -9.25
N ASP A 109 21.38 -9.77 -8.82
CA ASP A 109 21.80 -9.81 -7.43
C ASP A 109 22.16 -8.41 -6.91
N GLU A 110 21.52 -7.97 -5.83
CA GLU A 110 21.89 -6.74 -5.14
C GLU A 110 23.23 -6.91 -4.40
N TYR A 111 24.12 -5.94 -4.56
CA TYR A 111 25.40 -5.91 -3.86
C TYR A 111 25.25 -5.34 -2.46
N VAL A 112 25.96 -5.93 -1.49
CA VAL A 112 25.91 -5.54 -0.07
C VAL A 112 26.38 -4.10 0.14
N ASN A 113 27.17 -3.54 -0.76
CA ASN A 113 27.59 -2.13 -0.70
C ASN A 113 26.55 -1.15 -1.28
N GLY A 114 25.41 -1.63 -1.77
CA GLY A 114 24.34 -0.80 -2.34
C GLY A 114 24.67 -0.17 -3.70
N ALA A 115 25.73 -0.59 -4.39
CA ALA A 115 26.17 0.07 -5.63
C ALA A 115 25.17 -0.09 -6.80
N ASN A 116 24.29 -1.10 -6.75
CA ASN A 116 23.32 -1.43 -7.80
C ASN A 116 21.86 -1.52 -7.31
N CYS A 117 21.56 -1.10 -6.07
CA CYS A 117 20.22 -1.19 -5.45
C CYS A 117 19.09 -0.50 -6.23
N GLN A 118 19.40 0.44 -7.13
CA GLN A 118 18.40 1.10 -7.98
C GLN A 118 18.01 0.26 -9.22
N THR A 119 18.73 -0.82 -9.48
CA THR A 119 18.64 -1.60 -10.74
C THR A 119 18.65 -3.11 -10.55
N ALA A 120 18.86 -3.57 -9.31
CA ALA A 120 18.96 -4.96 -8.89
C ALA A 120 18.27 -5.11 -7.52
N GLY A 121 18.05 -6.34 -7.06
CA GLY A 121 17.32 -6.57 -5.81
C GLY A 121 15.86 -6.17 -5.92
N ASP A 122 15.30 -5.68 -4.80
CA ASP A 122 13.93 -5.19 -4.71
C ASP A 122 13.73 -3.76 -5.23
N LEU A 123 14.77 -3.18 -5.84
CA LEU A 123 14.84 -1.84 -6.41
C LEU A 123 14.75 -0.71 -5.38
N LEU A 124 15.00 -1.01 -4.10
CA LEU A 124 14.99 -0.05 -3.00
C LEU A 124 16.35 -0.04 -2.32
N CYS A 125 16.93 1.14 -2.11
CA CYS A 125 18.29 1.27 -1.56
C CYS A 125 18.36 1.36 -0.03
N ASP A 126 17.21 1.34 0.65
CA ASP A 126 17.14 1.36 2.12
C ASP A 126 16.82 -0.03 2.70
N THR A 127 16.63 -1.02 1.84
CA THR A 127 16.59 -2.45 2.13
C THR A 127 17.99 -3.01 1.88
N PRO A 128 18.63 -3.65 2.88
CA PRO A 128 19.91 -4.31 2.66
C PRO A 128 19.74 -5.54 1.77
N ALA A 129 20.72 -5.80 0.89
CA ALA A 129 20.78 -7.00 0.07
C ALA A 129 20.48 -8.29 0.88
N ASP A 130 19.53 -9.08 0.39
CA ASP A 130 19.00 -10.26 1.08
C ASP A 130 19.35 -11.56 0.33
N PRO A 131 20.08 -12.51 0.94
CA PRO A 131 20.44 -13.79 0.33
C PRO A 131 19.29 -14.81 0.31
N LYS A 132 18.04 -14.35 0.41
CA LYS A 132 16.84 -15.16 0.62
C LYS A 132 16.80 -15.83 1.98
N LEU A 133 16.41 -15.06 2.99
CA LEU A 133 16.18 -15.55 4.34
C LEU A 133 15.26 -16.78 4.41
N SER A 134 15.47 -17.61 5.43
CA SER A 134 14.59 -18.73 5.77
C SER A 134 14.70 -19.09 7.25
N SER A 135 13.82 -19.97 7.75
CA SER A 135 13.83 -20.36 9.16
C SER A 135 15.08 -21.15 9.59
N SER A 136 15.91 -21.63 8.65
CA SER A 136 17.17 -22.32 8.93
C SER A 136 18.35 -21.37 9.13
N ILE A 137 18.29 -20.17 8.56
CA ILE A 137 19.35 -19.14 8.64
C ILE A 137 18.94 -17.91 9.44
N VAL A 138 17.73 -17.91 10.01
CA VAL A 138 17.27 -16.95 11.01
C VAL A 138 16.86 -17.72 12.26
N ASN A 139 17.53 -17.45 13.37
CA ASN A 139 17.25 -18.13 14.64
C ASN A 139 15.99 -17.58 15.33
N THR A 140 15.55 -18.21 16.42
CA THR A 140 14.35 -17.80 17.18
C THR A 140 14.49 -16.46 17.90
N ASN A 141 15.72 -15.95 18.04
CA ASN A 141 16.01 -14.61 18.58
C ASN A 141 16.03 -13.55 17.47
N CYS A 142 15.58 -13.89 16.26
CA CYS A 142 15.56 -12.99 15.11
C CYS A 142 16.96 -12.45 14.78
N GLN A 143 17.91 -13.38 14.66
CA GLN A 143 19.26 -13.08 14.22
C GLN A 143 19.58 -13.90 12.98
N TYR A 144 20.14 -13.25 11.97
CA TYR A 144 20.71 -13.92 10.81
C TYR A 144 21.97 -14.70 11.23
N THR A 145 22.04 -15.96 10.82
CA THR A 145 23.15 -16.88 11.12
C THR A 145 23.78 -17.47 9.87
N GLY A 146 23.41 -16.97 8.69
CA GLY A 146 24.04 -17.38 7.43
C GLY A 146 25.43 -16.79 7.26
N THR A 147 26.16 -17.35 6.29
CA THR A 147 27.56 -16.97 5.98
C THR A 147 27.75 -16.62 4.52
N ASP A 148 26.66 -16.50 3.77
CA ASP A 148 26.70 -16.24 2.35
C ASP A 148 27.26 -14.84 2.08
N ALA A 149 27.86 -14.69 0.90
CA ALA A 149 28.43 -13.45 0.44
C ALA A 149 27.89 -13.12 -0.95
N ASP A 150 27.84 -11.83 -1.26
CA ASP A 150 27.47 -11.33 -2.57
C ASP A 150 28.56 -11.66 -3.62
N PRO A 151 28.31 -11.39 -4.92
CA PRO A 151 29.28 -11.61 -5.98
C PRO A 151 30.61 -10.85 -5.82
N LEU A 152 30.67 -9.84 -4.95
CA LEU A 152 31.88 -9.08 -4.61
C LEU A 152 32.62 -9.66 -3.39
N GLY A 153 32.11 -10.74 -2.79
CA GLY A 153 32.69 -11.40 -1.63
C GLY A 153 32.37 -10.71 -0.29
N MET A 154 31.39 -9.80 -0.26
CA MET A 154 30.95 -9.15 0.97
C MET A 154 29.83 -9.96 1.63
N GLN A 155 29.95 -10.22 2.93
CA GLN A 155 28.96 -10.98 3.67
C GLN A 155 27.64 -10.22 3.77
N TYR A 156 26.53 -10.94 3.54
CA TYR A 156 25.20 -10.35 3.67
C TYR A 156 24.88 -9.98 5.12
N THR A 157 24.17 -8.86 5.29
CA THR A 157 23.62 -8.39 6.57
C THR A 157 22.15 -8.00 6.41
N PRO A 158 21.29 -8.97 6.05
CA PRO A 158 19.90 -8.71 5.69
C PRO A 158 19.07 -8.24 6.88
N ASP A 159 18.00 -7.48 6.60
CA ASP A 159 17.03 -7.10 7.62
C ASP A 159 15.98 -8.21 7.84
N VAL A 160 16.23 -9.04 8.86
CA VAL A 160 15.30 -10.11 9.29
C VAL A 160 13.95 -9.60 9.78
N LYS A 161 13.81 -8.29 10.02
CA LYS A 161 12.58 -7.66 10.49
C LYS A 161 11.72 -7.11 9.36
N ASN A 162 12.22 -7.09 8.14
CA ASN A 162 11.45 -6.58 7.01
C ASN A 162 10.24 -7.47 6.73
N ILE A 163 9.05 -6.88 6.57
CA ILE A 163 7.83 -7.61 6.28
C ILE A 163 7.90 -8.31 4.92
N MET A 164 8.62 -7.75 3.94
CA MET A 164 8.82 -8.32 2.61
C MET A 164 9.92 -9.38 2.54
N ALA A 165 10.68 -9.59 3.62
CA ALA A 165 11.63 -10.68 3.70
C ALA A 165 10.94 -12.02 3.96
N TYR A 166 11.62 -13.09 3.54
CA TYR A 166 11.34 -14.43 4.04
C TYR A 166 11.90 -14.63 5.45
N GLY A 167 11.82 -15.85 5.96
CA GLY A 167 12.30 -16.21 7.29
C GLY A 167 11.16 -16.43 8.27
N ARG A 168 11.37 -16.05 9.52
CA ARG A 168 10.43 -16.32 10.61
C ARG A 168 9.38 -15.22 10.69
N LYS A 169 8.11 -15.59 10.54
CA LYS A 169 6.97 -14.66 10.63
C LYS A 169 6.96 -13.83 11.93
N SER A 170 7.42 -14.42 13.04
CA SER A 170 7.52 -13.78 14.36
C SER A 170 8.61 -12.71 14.46
N CYS A 171 9.53 -12.65 13.49
CA CYS A 171 10.62 -11.68 13.48
C CYS A 171 10.32 -10.44 12.65
N ARG A 172 9.33 -10.53 11.75
CA ARG A 172 8.97 -9.46 10.83
C ARG A 172 8.12 -8.42 11.54
N GLU A 173 8.52 -7.15 11.46
CA GLU A 173 7.97 -6.06 12.26
C GLU A 173 7.63 -4.81 11.43
N LEU A 174 8.33 -4.55 10.32
CA LEU A 174 8.29 -3.25 9.66
C LEU A 174 8.49 -3.30 8.14
N PHE A 175 8.03 -2.24 7.47
CA PHE A 175 8.49 -1.85 6.14
C PHE A 175 9.55 -0.76 6.27
N SER A 176 10.51 -0.73 5.35
CA SER A 176 11.50 0.35 5.25
C SER A 176 10.84 1.69 4.86
N ALA A 177 11.59 2.79 4.90
CA ALA A 177 11.04 4.10 4.55
C ALA A 177 10.66 4.15 3.06
N LEU A 178 11.54 3.68 2.17
CA LEU A 178 11.26 3.68 0.73
C LEU A 178 10.18 2.65 0.36
N GLN A 179 10.06 1.53 1.10
CA GLN A 179 8.92 0.62 0.92
C GLN A 179 7.59 1.32 1.25
N ASN A 180 7.54 2.09 2.35
CA ASN A 180 6.35 2.87 2.70
C ASN A 180 6.04 3.94 1.64
N ASP A 181 7.05 4.66 1.16
CA ASP A 181 6.89 5.68 0.11
C ASP A 181 6.42 5.07 -1.21
N GLN A 182 6.98 3.92 -1.61
CA GLN A 182 6.56 3.20 -2.81
C GLN A 182 5.12 2.73 -2.71
N MET A 183 4.71 2.18 -1.56
CA MET A 183 3.33 1.77 -1.35
C MET A 183 2.36 2.95 -1.45
N ASN A 184 2.71 4.09 -0.85
CA ASN A 184 1.91 5.31 -0.90
C ASN A 184 1.79 5.82 -2.35
N TYR A 185 2.92 5.98 -3.04
CA TYR A 185 2.97 6.40 -4.44
C TYR A 185 2.14 5.48 -5.33
N TYR A 186 2.26 4.16 -5.15
CA TYR A 186 1.52 3.21 -5.96
C TYR A 186 0.00 3.31 -5.71
N ALA A 187 -0.40 3.52 -4.45
CA ALA A 187 -1.79 3.75 -4.09
C ALA A 187 -2.36 5.01 -4.77
N GLU A 188 -1.63 6.12 -4.75
CA GLU A 188 -2.08 7.41 -5.28
C GLU A 188 -2.08 7.50 -6.82
N ILE A 189 -1.18 6.78 -7.47
CA ILE A 189 -1.02 6.87 -8.93
C ILE A 189 -1.77 5.75 -9.64
N TYR A 190 -1.65 4.52 -9.15
CA TYR A 190 -2.15 3.34 -9.86
C TYR A 190 -3.40 2.73 -9.23
N ARG A 191 -3.70 2.99 -7.96
CA ARG A 191 -4.88 2.48 -7.25
C ARG A 191 -5.79 3.59 -6.69
N ASN A 192 -5.74 4.79 -7.24
CA ASN A 192 -6.52 5.94 -6.75
C ASN A 192 -8.04 5.84 -6.98
N TYR A 193 -8.47 4.84 -7.73
CA TYR A 193 -9.88 4.52 -7.93
C TYR A 193 -10.47 3.73 -6.75
N LEU A 194 -9.63 3.19 -5.85
CA LEU A 194 -10.09 2.45 -4.69
C LEU A 194 -10.95 3.35 -3.79
N SER A 195 -12.18 2.95 -3.54
CA SER A 195 -13.16 3.72 -2.77
C SER A 195 -14.16 2.81 -2.07
N CYS A 196 -14.49 3.18 -0.85
CA CYS A 196 -15.29 2.38 0.05
C CYS A 196 -16.64 3.06 0.28
N PHE A 197 -17.59 2.92 -0.65
CA PHE A 197 -18.93 3.47 -0.47
C PHE A 197 -19.80 2.46 0.30
N SER A 198 -20.03 2.72 1.60
CA SER A 198 -21.05 1.99 2.34
C SER A 198 -22.42 2.51 1.93
N ALA A 199 -23.22 1.67 1.26
CA ALA A 199 -24.65 1.95 1.09
C ALA A 199 -25.30 2.01 2.48
N GLY A 200 -25.56 3.21 2.98
CA GLY A 200 -26.30 3.42 4.24
C GLY A 200 -25.70 4.42 5.22
N PHE A 201 -25.33 5.61 4.78
CA PHE A 201 -25.42 6.82 5.61
C PHE A 201 -26.10 7.91 4.77
N GLY A 202 -27.10 8.54 5.37
CA GLY A 202 -27.96 9.52 4.71
C GLY A 202 -27.18 10.80 4.40
N ASP A 203 -27.47 11.38 3.24
CA ASP A 203 -27.03 12.70 2.76
C ASP A 203 -25.56 13.02 3.04
N ASP A 204 -24.66 12.14 2.57
CA ASP A 204 -23.23 12.43 2.50
C ASP A 204 -22.88 13.24 1.25
N ILE A 205 -22.15 14.33 1.45
CA ILE A 205 -21.50 15.09 0.39
C ILE A 205 -20.54 14.13 -0.33
N GLU A 206 -20.78 13.85 -1.61
CA GLU A 206 -19.90 13.02 -2.43
C GLU A 206 -18.45 13.57 -2.41
N MET A 207 -17.59 13.02 -1.56
CA MET A 207 -16.19 13.45 -1.40
C MET A 207 -15.32 13.16 -2.65
N SER A 208 -15.79 12.29 -3.56
CA SER A 208 -15.20 12.07 -4.90
C SER A 208 -15.44 13.25 -5.86
N SER A 209 -16.42 14.11 -5.57
CA SER A 209 -16.75 15.27 -6.39
C SER A 209 -15.91 16.52 -6.06
N ILE A 210 -15.21 16.52 -4.91
CA ILE A 210 -14.41 17.67 -4.46
C ILE A 210 -13.12 17.77 -5.29
N LYS A 211 -13.05 18.78 -6.15
CA LYS A 211 -11.92 19.07 -7.02
C LYS A 211 -11.20 20.33 -6.56
N PHE A 212 -9.88 20.27 -6.61
CA PHE A 212 -9.01 21.39 -6.33
C PHE A 212 -8.36 21.84 -7.64
N TYR A 213 -8.45 23.13 -7.92
CA TYR A 213 -7.88 23.74 -9.12
C TYR A 213 -6.98 24.89 -8.71
N TYR A 214 -5.69 24.80 -9.01
CA TYR A 214 -4.78 25.92 -8.81
C TYR A 214 -4.65 26.75 -10.07
N ASN A 215 -4.70 28.08 -9.93
CA ASN A 215 -4.44 29.02 -11.01
C ASN A 215 -3.19 29.85 -10.69
N SER A 216 -2.08 29.48 -11.30
CA SER A 216 -0.77 30.12 -11.09
C SER A 216 -0.67 31.54 -11.63
N ASN A 217 -1.52 31.95 -12.58
CA ASN A 217 -1.50 33.31 -13.12
C ASN A 217 -2.14 34.33 -12.16
N TYR A 218 -3.03 33.87 -11.28
CA TYR A 218 -3.80 34.70 -10.35
C TYR A 218 -3.66 34.26 -8.89
N ASN A 219 -2.73 33.32 -8.61
CA ASN A 219 -2.39 32.77 -7.29
C ASN A 219 -3.61 32.42 -6.42
N TYR A 220 -4.56 31.67 -6.96
CA TYR A 220 -5.69 31.18 -6.18
C TYR A 220 -5.91 29.68 -6.34
N LEU A 221 -6.37 29.07 -5.26
CA LEU A 221 -6.90 27.71 -5.21
C LEU A 221 -8.43 27.79 -5.27
N LYS A 222 -9.05 27.06 -6.20
CA LYS A 222 -10.50 26.90 -6.28
C LYS A 222 -10.89 25.50 -5.86
N ILE A 223 -11.82 25.42 -4.91
CA ILE A 223 -12.44 24.18 -4.46
C ILE A 223 -13.83 24.12 -5.09
N SER A 224 -14.11 23.04 -5.80
CA SER A 224 -15.38 22.81 -6.50
C SER A 224 -15.96 21.46 -6.11
N GLY A 225 -17.28 21.30 -6.18
CA GLY A 225 -17.95 20.04 -5.83
C GLY A 225 -18.15 19.85 -4.32
N LEU A 226 -17.78 20.82 -3.49
CA LEU A 226 -18.17 20.84 -2.10
C LEU A 226 -19.60 21.38 -1.97
N ASN A 227 -20.56 20.51 -1.66
CA ASN A 227 -21.97 20.89 -1.48
C ASN A 227 -22.31 20.93 0.01
N THR A 228 -21.79 21.92 0.74
CA THR A 228 -22.01 22.07 2.18
C THR A 228 -22.40 23.49 2.54
N ASP A 229 -23.34 23.63 3.47
CA ASP A 229 -23.67 24.89 4.14
C ASP A 229 -22.77 25.14 5.36
N GLU A 230 -21.90 24.20 5.71
CA GLU A 230 -20.98 24.31 6.84
C GLU A 230 -19.73 25.11 6.50
N ASP A 231 -19.19 25.76 7.54
CA ASP A 231 -17.90 26.43 7.43
C ASP A 231 -16.77 25.41 7.27
N TYR A 232 -15.87 25.69 6.33
CA TYR A 232 -14.69 24.88 6.07
C TYR A 232 -13.43 25.72 5.94
N PHE A 233 -12.29 25.12 6.27
CA PHE A 233 -10.96 25.72 6.23
C PHE A 233 -10.03 24.92 5.36
N VAL A 234 -9.03 25.61 4.79
CA VAL A 234 -7.99 25.01 3.99
C VAL A 234 -6.67 25.24 4.68
N GLU A 235 -5.95 24.15 4.94
CA GLU A 235 -4.56 24.15 5.38
C GLU A 235 -3.66 23.74 4.22
N ILE A 236 -2.50 24.37 4.08
CA ILE A 236 -1.46 23.98 3.12
C ILE A 236 -0.19 23.68 3.92
N PHE A 237 0.39 22.51 3.69
CA PHE A 237 1.62 22.06 4.31
C PHE A 237 2.72 21.94 3.26
N ASP A 238 3.94 22.30 3.64
CA ASP A 238 5.12 21.92 2.86
C ASP A 238 5.42 20.42 2.97
N MET A 239 6.34 19.91 2.15
CA MET A 239 6.75 18.51 2.17
C MET A 239 7.45 18.06 3.46
N MET A 240 7.81 18.99 4.35
CA MET A 240 8.33 18.69 5.68
C MET A 240 7.21 18.63 6.73
N GLY A 241 5.94 18.73 6.31
CA GLY A 241 4.76 18.68 7.16
C GLY A 241 4.46 19.96 7.93
N ARG A 242 5.11 21.09 7.61
CA ARG A 242 4.85 22.37 8.28
C ARG A 242 3.67 23.08 7.62
N CYS A 243 2.68 23.48 8.42
CA CYS A 243 1.56 24.29 7.93
C CYS A 243 2.07 25.70 7.58
N ILE A 244 2.00 26.06 6.30
CA ILE A 244 2.47 27.35 5.77
C ILE A 244 1.31 28.28 5.41
N TYR A 245 0.09 27.76 5.35
CA TYR A 245 -1.10 28.52 5.03
C TYR A 245 -2.33 27.91 5.71
N PHE A 246 -3.19 28.75 6.29
CA PHE A 246 -4.45 28.34 6.91
C PHE A 246 -5.48 29.45 6.71
N ASN A 247 -6.54 29.19 5.94
CA ASN A 247 -7.57 30.21 5.73
C ASN A 247 -8.91 29.62 5.26
N LYS A 248 -9.97 30.42 5.40
CA LYS A 248 -11.32 30.10 4.92
C LYS A 248 -11.48 30.60 3.47
N PRO A 249 -11.92 29.75 2.53
CA PRO A 249 -12.25 30.19 1.17
C PRO A 249 -13.47 31.11 1.13
N ASP A 250 -13.61 31.89 0.07
CA ASP A 250 -14.78 32.74 -0.13
C ASP A 250 -16.05 31.92 -0.43
N SER A 251 -17.19 32.61 -0.57
CA SER A 251 -18.48 31.97 -0.86
C SER A 251 -18.56 31.26 -2.22
N LYS A 252 -17.52 31.39 -3.06
CA LYS A 252 -17.38 30.70 -4.36
C LYS A 252 -16.33 29.58 -4.31
N GLY A 253 -15.78 29.29 -3.12
CA GLY A 253 -14.72 28.31 -2.92
C GLY A 253 -13.37 28.76 -3.45
N ILE A 254 -13.13 30.06 -3.58
CA ILE A 254 -11.86 30.63 -4.04
C ILE A 254 -11.03 31.06 -2.83
N LEU A 255 -9.75 30.70 -2.86
CA LEU A 255 -8.78 31.02 -1.84
C LEU A 255 -7.51 31.59 -2.48
N PHE A 256 -7.24 32.88 -2.25
CA PHE A 256 -6.03 33.54 -2.74
C PHE A 256 -4.83 33.17 -1.85
N VAL A 257 -3.80 32.57 -2.45
CA VAL A 257 -2.63 31.99 -1.78
C VAL A 257 -1.34 32.78 -2.03
N GLU A 258 -1.46 34.08 -2.33
CA GLU A 258 -0.32 34.94 -2.68
C GLU A 258 0.81 34.91 -1.65
N GLY A 259 2.03 34.63 -2.12
CA GLY A 259 3.26 34.68 -1.32
C GLY A 259 3.52 33.46 -0.42
N ALA A 260 2.52 32.62 -0.17
CA ALA A 260 2.65 31.42 0.67
C ALA A 260 3.07 30.16 -0.11
N VAL A 261 2.80 30.11 -1.40
CA VAL A 261 2.95 28.92 -2.24
C VAL A 261 3.73 29.30 -3.51
N ARG A 262 4.82 28.59 -3.81
CA ARG A 262 5.68 28.76 -5.01
C ARG A 262 5.72 27.44 -5.76
N ASN A 263 6.06 27.41 -7.05
CA ASN A 263 6.12 26.18 -7.86
C ASN A 263 6.83 25.02 -7.14
N ASN A 264 6.06 24.16 -6.47
CA ASN A 264 6.55 23.13 -5.56
C ASN A 264 5.38 22.20 -5.16
N LEU A 265 5.71 21.08 -4.50
CA LEU A 265 4.73 20.10 -4.03
C LEU A 265 4.24 20.49 -2.63
N TYR A 266 2.92 20.43 -2.42
CA TYR A 266 2.29 20.74 -1.14
C TYR A 266 1.17 19.75 -0.82
N ILE A 267 0.93 19.56 0.48
CA ILE A 267 -0.22 18.80 0.98
C ILE A 267 -1.29 19.80 1.37
N ILE A 268 -2.50 19.64 0.86
CA ILE A 268 -3.66 20.44 1.25
C ILE A 268 -4.57 19.61 2.12
N ARG A 269 -5.00 20.18 3.24
CA ARG A 269 -6.05 19.62 4.07
C ARG A 269 -7.26 20.52 4.06
N LEU A 270 -8.42 19.96 3.72
CA LEU A 270 -9.71 20.59 3.86
C LEU A 270 -10.32 20.12 5.19
N ARG A 271 -10.58 21.06 6.09
CA ARG A 271 -11.27 20.82 7.35
C ARG A 271 -12.71 21.30 7.25
N ILE A 272 -13.67 20.38 7.36
CA ILE A 272 -15.09 20.71 7.39
C ILE A 272 -15.57 20.51 8.82
N LYS A 273 -16.33 21.47 9.34
CA LYS A 273 -16.88 21.36 10.69
C LYS A 273 -17.78 20.12 10.78
N ASN A 274 -17.47 19.23 11.73
CA ASN A 274 -18.18 17.95 11.96
C ASN A 274 -18.07 16.91 10.83
N ALA A 275 -17.12 17.04 9.90
CA ALA A 275 -16.78 15.99 8.93
C ALA A 275 -15.31 15.57 9.06
N PRO A 276 -14.91 14.41 8.53
CA PRO A 276 -13.51 14.01 8.46
C PRO A 276 -12.68 15.01 7.66
N ASP A 277 -11.44 15.25 8.09
CA ASP A 277 -10.48 16.06 7.33
C ASP A 277 -10.14 15.35 6.01
N LEU A 278 -10.20 16.09 4.89
CA LEU A 278 -9.83 15.59 3.57
C LEU A 278 -8.42 16.09 3.22
N ASN A 279 -7.49 15.18 2.93
CA ASN A 279 -6.14 15.53 2.48
C ASN A 279 -6.00 15.28 0.97
N LYS A 280 -5.35 16.18 0.24
CA LYS A 280 -4.91 15.98 -1.15
C LYS A 280 -3.54 16.57 -1.36
N ILE A 281 -2.70 15.87 -2.13
CA ILE A 281 -1.44 16.43 -2.63
C ILE A 281 -1.73 17.25 -3.88
N LEU A 282 -1.25 18.49 -3.92
CA LEU A 282 -1.30 19.33 -5.11
C LEU A 282 0.10 19.82 -5.45
N LEU A 283 0.43 19.72 -6.74
CA LEU A 283 1.53 20.45 -7.34
C LEU A 283 1.00 21.84 -7.70
N PHE A 284 1.59 22.87 -7.10
CA PHE A 284 1.31 24.27 -7.42
C PHE A 284 2.28 24.78 -8.47
#